data_AF-A0A947K259-F1
#
_entry.id   AF-A0A947K259-F1
#
_cell.length_a   1.000
_cell.length_b   1.000
_cell.length_c   1.000
_cell.angle_alpha   90.00
_cell.angle_beta   90.00
_cell.angle_gamma   90.00
#
_symmetry.space_group_name_H-M   'P 1'
#
loop_
_entity.id
_entity.type
_entity.pdbx_description
1 polymer ?
#
loop_
_entity_poly.entity_id
_entity_poly.type
_entity_poly.pdbx_seq_one_letter_code
_entity_poly.pdbx_strand_id
1 'polypeptide(L)'
;MKKDREILQGVCRFYNHDFMAEQPGLKEADILREIPANFHIIYGMYGLGGRCAYNLARYSDFYGSMRNLSNNNDHPILDLLNAKYVLTKERLGHSGLRMVYAKKGAYVYENSNVLPKAFLVHEAKVLPSIAGVLKELNAGGFMAKTRVLLEEAPPAEIYESDLPESVRIEQYLPTGISIKVKAASPGFLIISENWYPSWQASINGKPAKIYKAYLTLMAIYVEKGEHLVRFSHRSSSLRAGTVITIATIGFLIATIFLAVRRKKGNNDSSAKGA
;
A
#
# COMPACT_ATOMS: atom_id res chain seq x y z
N MET A 1 9.60 23.84 -20.30
CA MET A 1 9.45 23.04 -21.55
C MET A 1 10.77 22.49 -22.10
N LYS A 2 11.83 23.27 -22.40
CA LYS A 2 13.15 22.71 -22.80
C LYS A 2 13.94 22.08 -21.64
N LYS A 3 13.92 22.71 -20.46
CA LYS A 3 14.64 22.28 -19.25
C LYS A 3 14.13 20.96 -18.65
N ASP A 4 12.82 20.71 -18.75
CA ASP A 4 12.17 19.49 -18.26
C ASP A 4 12.47 18.26 -19.14
N ARG A 5 12.69 18.48 -20.44
CA ARG A 5 13.07 17.44 -21.41
C ARG A 5 14.51 16.96 -21.22
N GLU A 6 15.42 17.86 -20.84
CA GLU A 6 16.81 17.51 -20.51
C GLU A 6 16.93 16.79 -19.17
N ILE A 7 16.09 17.12 -18.19
CA ILE A 7 16.00 16.39 -16.91
C ILE A 7 15.46 14.97 -17.15
N LEU A 8 14.42 14.83 -17.98
CA LEU A 8 13.86 13.51 -18.35
C LEU A 8 14.80 12.69 -19.25
N GLN A 9 15.51 13.29 -20.20
CA GLN A 9 16.54 12.59 -20.98
C GLN A 9 17.77 12.26 -20.13
N GLY A 10 18.07 13.11 -19.15
CA GLY A 10 19.06 12.88 -18.11
C GLY A 10 18.70 11.64 -17.30
N VAL A 11 17.49 11.62 -16.71
CA VAL A 11 16.90 10.51 -15.95
C VAL A 11 16.80 9.24 -16.82
N CYS A 12 16.29 9.28 -18.05
CA CYS A 12 16.26 8.08 -18.91
C CYS A 12 17.66 7.58 -19.33
N ARG A 13 18.69 8.45 -19.40
CA ARG A 13 20.11 8.01 -19.54
C ARG A 13 20.77 7.64 -18.20
N PHE A 14 20.19 8.07 -17.09
CA PHE A 14 20.63 7.80 -15.72
C PHE A 14 20.19 6.41 -15.25
N TYR A 15 19.11 5.90 -15.84
CA TYR A 15 18.54 4.58 -15.61
C TYR A 15 19.05 3.66 -16.71
N ASN A 16 20.32 3.25 -16.60
CA ASN A 16 20.77 2.13 -17.40
C ASN A 16 19.91 0.93 -16.98
N HIS A 17 19.09 0.41 -17.89
CA HIS A 17 18.17 -0.71 -17.64
C HIS A 17 18.90 -1.87 -16.95
N ASP A 18 20.20 -2.02 -17.24
CA ASP A 18 21.09 -3.05 -16.69
C ASP A 18 21.29 -2.94 -15.17
N PHE A 19 21.59 -1.75 -14.61
CA PHE A 19 21.82 -1.61 -13.15
C PHE A 19 20.55 -1.86 -12.33
N MET A 20 19.40 -1.47 -12.85
CA MET A 20 18.12 -1.69 -12.17
C MET A 20 17.56 -3.10 -12.37
N ALA A 21 17.84 -3.75 -13.51
CA ALA A 21 17.47 -5.14 -13.76
C ALA A 21 18.30 -6.13 -12.94
N GLU A 22 19.53 -5.78 -12.57
CA GLU A 22 20.44 -6.62 -11.77
C GLU A 22 20.12 -6.64 -10.27
N GLN A 23 19.22 -5.78 -9.77
CA GLN A 23 18.88 -5.64 -8.35
C GLN A 23 17.48 -6.23 -8.06
N PRO A 24 17.36 -7.47 -7.53
CA PRO A 24 16.08 -8.15 -7.35
C PRO A 24 15.09 -7.47 -6.37
N GLY A 25 15.51 -6.43 -5.62
CA GLY A 25 14.69 -5.70 -4.63
C GLY A 25 14.13 -4.35 -5.07
N LEU A 26 14.31 -3.94 -6.33
CA LEU A 26 14.04 -2.56 -6.77
C LEU A 26 12.56 -2.18 -6.93
N LYS A 27 11.65 -3.12 -6.65
CA LYS A 27 10.21 -2.82 -6.58
C LYS A 27 9.89 -1.88 -5.42
N GLU A 28 10.69 -1.87 -4.37
CA GLU A 28 10.46 -1.18 -3.10
C GLU A 28 11.22 0.16 -3.03
N ALA A 29 10.93 1.09 -3.95
CA ALA A 29 11.70 2.31 -4.13
C ALA A 29 10.86 3.58 -3.95
N ASP A 30 11.13 4.38 -2.92
CA ASP A 30 10.50 5.68 -2.76
C ASP A 30 11.23 6.78 -3.54
N ILE A 31 10.45 7.76 -3.97
CA ILE A 31 10.91 8.86 -4.79
C ILE A 31 10.56 10.18 -4.10
N LEU A 32 11.58 10.78 -3.47
CA LEU A 32 11.44 12.03 -2.75
C LEU A 32 11.80 13.20 -3.66
N ARG A 33 10.78 14.02 -3.95
CA ARG A 33 10.82 15.35 -4.59
C ARG A 33 11.39 15.42 -6.03
N GLU A 34 10.70 16.22 -6.85
CA GLU A 34 11.09 16.64 -8.22
C GLU A 34 11.33 15.57 -9.30
N ILE A 35 10.96 14.31 -9.05
CA ILE A 35 10.75 13.34 -10.13
C ILE A 35 9.29 13.47 -10.61
N PRO A 36 9.03 13.42 -11.93
CA PRO A 36 7.66 13.48 -12.45
C PRO A 36 6.74 12.48 -11.77
N ALA A 37 5.50 12.90 -11.50
CA ALA A 37 4.50 11.98 -10.95
C ALA A 37 4.34 10.76 -11.87
N ASN A 38 4.04 9.61 -11.25
CA ASN A 38 3.83 8.33 -11.93
C ASN A 38 5.07 7.75 -12.63
N PHE A 39 6.26 8.32 -12.40
CA PHE A 39 7.52 7.74 -12.86
C PHE A 39 7.67 6.27 -12.43
N HIS A 40 7.27 5.96 -11.20
CA HIS A 40 7.27 4.60 -10.66
C HIS A 40 6.41 3.63 -11.50
N ILE A 41 5.31 4.10 -12.10
CA ILE A 41 4.45 3.27 -12.97
C ILE A 41 5.19 2.87 -14.25
N ILE A 42 5.94 3.79 -14.86
CA ILE A 42 6.67 3.54 -16.11
C ILE A 42 7.69 2.42 -15.95
N TYR A 43 8.32 2.34 -14.78
CA TYR A 43 9.41 1.41 -14.49
C TYR A 43 9.00 0.25 -13.57
N GLY A 44 7.69 0.08 -13.30
CA GLY A 44 7.18 -1.01 -12.47
C GLY A 44 7.63 -0.97 -11.00
N MET A 45 7.95 0.20 -10.48
CA MET A 45 8.33 0.42 -9.08
C MET A 45 7.09 0.80 -8.24
N TYR A 46 7.09 0.43 -6.96
CA TYR A 46 6.13 0.93 -5.98
C TYR A 46 6.59 2.29 -5.47
N GLY A 47 5.78 3.34 -5.67
CA GLY A 47 6.05 4.66 -5.07
C GLY A 47 5.22 4.87 -3.81
N LEU A 48 5.76 5.54 -2.79
CA LEU A 48 5.03 5.83 -1.56
C LEU A 48 4.18 7.11 -1.69
N GLY A 49 4.70 8.14 -2.36
CA GLY A 49 4.03 9.44 -2.50
C GLY A 49 3.10 9.60 -3.72
N GLY A 50 2.63 8.51 -4.33
CA GLY A 50 1.84 8.53 -5.57
C GLY A 50 0.67 9.54 -5.55
N ARG A 51 0.41 10.21 -6.68
CA ARG A 51 -0.73 11.14 -6.80
C ARG A 51 -1.96 10.39 -7.30
N CYS A 52 -2.85 10.05 -6.39
CA CYS A 52 -4.15 9.45 -6.67
C CYS A 52 -5.27 10.46 -6.39
N ALA A 53 -6.39 10.39 -7.14
CA ALA A 53 -7.55 11.26 -6.92
C ALA A 53 -8.19 11.06 -5.53
N TYR A 54 -7.93 9.93 -4.89
CA TYR A 54 -8.36 9.59 -3.54
C TYR A 54 -7.13 9.31 -2.66
N ASN A 55 -6.71 10.31 -1.89
CA ASN A 55 -5.71 10.13 -0.85
C ASN A 55 -6.40 10.05 0.51
N LEU A 56 -6.05 9.05 1.30
CA LEU A 56 -6.56 8.93 2.66
C LEU A 56 -5.92 10.04 3.51
N ALA A 57 -6.72 10.87 4.17
CA ALA A 57 -6.20 11.99 5.00
C ALA A 57 -5.13 11.50 5.99
N ARG A 58 -5.38 10.36 6.64
CA ARG A 58 -4.45 9.72 7.58
C ARG A 58 -3.12 9.29 6.93
N TYR A 59 -3.16 8.85 5.67
CA TYR A 59 -1.94 8.55 4.92
C TYR A 59 -1.18 9.83 4.56
N SER A 60 -1.90 10.90 4.22
CA SER A 60 -1.29 12.21 3.99
C SER A 60 -0.59 12.75 5.23
N ASP A 61 -1.21 12.59 6.41
CA ASP A 61 -0.61 12.99 7.69
C ASP A 61 0.61 12.12 8.04
N PHE A 62 0.49 10.80 7.84
CA PHE A 62 1.58 9.84 8.02
C PHE A 62 2.77 10.16 7.12
N TYR A 63 2.57 10.14 5.80
CA TYR A 63 3.62 10.43 4.84
C TYR A 63 4.18 11.86 4.99
N GLY A 64 3.32 12.82 5.35
CA GLY A 64 3.68 14.21 5.58
C GLY A 64 4.61 14.42 6.79
N SER A 65 4.66 13.51 7.77
CA SER A 65 5.57 13.63 8.91
C SER A 65 7.04 13.42 8.51
N MET A 66 7.31 12.78 7.35
CA MET A 66 8.65 12.64 6.77
C MET A 66 9.22 13.94 6.18
N ARG A 67 8.48 15.05 6.18
CA ARG A 67 8.85 16.28 5.47
C ARG A 67 10.19 16.90 5.90
N ASN A 68 10.73 16.48 7.05
CA ASN A 68 12.02 16.91 7.60
C ASN A 68 13.14 15.85 7.53
N LEU A 69 13.03 14.82 6.66
CA LEU A 69 14.09 13.79 6.48
C LEU A 69 15.48 14.36 6.15
N SER A 70 15.58 15.59 5.64
CA SER A 70 16.86 16.27 5.40
C SER A 70 17.61 16.63 6.71
N ASN A 71 16.91 16.75 7.83
CA ASN A 71 17.44 17.24 9.11
C ASN A 71 17.85 16.13 10.09
N ASN A 72 18.19 14.92 9.63
CA ASN A 72 18.76 13.86 10.49
C ASN A 72 17.86 13.38 11.64
N ASN A 73 16.57 13.13 11.34
CA ASN A 73 15.59 12.72 12.34
C ASN A 73 15.31 11.20 12.41
N ASP A 74 16.07 10.37 11.68
CA ASP A 74 15.96 8.89 11.69
C ASP A 74 14.51 8.36 11.77
N HIS A 75 13.65 8.93 10.92
CA HIS A 75 12.21 8.73 11.02
C HIS A 75 11.81 7.33 10.51
N PRO A 76 11.06 6.51 11.28
CA PRO A 76 10.82 5.09 10.97
C PRO A 76 9.86 4.83 9.80
N ILE A 77 9.39 5.86 9.08
CA ILE A 77 8.32 5.67 8.09
C ILE A 77 8.83 4.97 6.83
N LEU A 78 10.04 5.29 6.38
CA LEU A 78 10.64 4.58 5.24
C LEU A 78 10.80 3.09 5.56
N ASP A 79 11.16 2.78 6.80
CA ASP A 79 11.30 1.41 7.30
C ASP A 79 9.95 0.70 7.30
N LEU A 80 8.93 1.32 7.89
CA LEU A 80 7.55 0.83 8.01
C LEU A 80 6.86 0.62 6.65
N LEU A 81 7.15 1.48 5.68
CA LEU A 81 6.57 1.40 4.34
C LEU A 81 7.32 0.43 3.43
N ASN A 82 8.26 -0.35 3.97
CA ASN A 82 9.02 -1.33 3.21
C ASN A 82 9.72 -0.65 2.01
N ALA A 83 10.33 0.52 2.25
CA ALA A 83 11.06 1.29 1.26
C ALA A 83 12.56 0.96 1.36
N LYS A 84 13.02 0.08 0.49
CA LYS A 84 14.42 -0.37 0.44
C LYS A 84 15.34 0.65 -0.21
N TYR A 85 14.87 1.33 -1.25
CA TYR A 85 15.65 2.37 -1.92
C TYR A 85 14.94 3.72 -1.86
N VAL A 86 15.71 4.78 -1.69
CA VAL A 86 15.21 6.16 -1.68
C VAL A 86 15.95 6.96 -2.74
N LEU A 87 15.19 7.48 -3.70
CA LEU A 87 15.69 8.28 -4.80
C LEU A 87 15.34 9.74 -4.57
N THR A 88 16.34 10.61 -4.65
CA THR A 88 16.18 12.04 -4.34
C THR A 88 17.21 12.91 -5.07
N LYS A 89 16.91 14.20 -5.22
CA LYS A 89 17.87 15.22 -5.69
C LYS A 89 18.59 15.96 -4.57
N GLU A 90 18.10 15.81 -3.34
CA GLU A 90 18.68 16.42 -2.15
C GLU A 90 19.52 15.39 -1.39
N ARG A 91 20.57 15.84 -0.70
CA ARG A 91 21.26 14.95 0.25
C ARG A 91 20.39 14.75 1.48
N LEU A 92 20.31 13.51 1.95
CA LEU A 92 19.57 13.16 3.17
C LEU A 92 20.58 12.96 4.29
N GLY A 93 20.36 13.62 5.43
CA GLY A 93 20.95 13.22 6.69
C GLY A 93 20.01 12.21 7.34
N HIS A 94 20.36 10.93 7.33
CA HIS A 94 19.62 9.86 8.01
C HIS A 94 20.58 8.70 8.24
N SER A 95 20.77 8.28 9.48
CA SER A 95 21.78 7.29 9.86
C SER A 95 21.55 5.92 9.23
N GLY A 96 20.27 5.52 9.09
CA GLY A 96 19.85 4.27 8.43
C GLY A 96 19.92 4.28 6.90
N LEU A 97 20.24 5.42 6.26
CA LEU A 97 20.30 5.54 4.80
C LEU A 97 21.75 5.58 4.31
N ARG A 98 22.17 4.50 3.64
CA ARG A 98 23.49 4.41 3.03
C ARG A 98 23.43 4.90 1.59
N MET A 99 24.14 5.97 1.26
CA MET A 99 24.24 6.41 -0.13
C MET A 99 24.97 5.34 -0.96
N VAL A 100 24.28 4.76 -1.94
CA VAL A 100 24.83 3.74 -2.85
C VAL A 100 25.14 4.31 -4.22
N TYR A 101 24.62 5.50 -4.53
CA TYR A 101 24.85 6.16 -5.80
C TYR A 101 24.73 7.68 -5.68
N ALA A 102 25.61 8.41 -6.37
CA ALA A 102 25.57 9.87 -6.50
C ALA A 102 26.15 10.33 -7.85
N LYS A 103 25.34 10.97 -8.70
CA LYS A 103 25.80 11.54 -9.97
C LYS A 103 24.89 12.67 -10.44
N LYS A 104 25.45 13.72 -11.05
CA LYS A 104 24.69 14.84 -11.68
C LYS A 104 23.51 15.36 -10.83
N GLY A 105 23.68 15.47 -9.51
CA GLY A 105 22.65 16.00 -8.60
C GLY A 105 21.49 15.05 -8.30
N ALA A 106 21.62 13.74 -8.57
CA ALA A 106 20.69 12.72 -8.10
C ALA A 106 21.43 11.68 -7.24
N TYR A 107 20.74 11.24 -6.20
CA TYR A 107 21.23 10.38 -5.14
C TYR A 107 20.29 9.18 -4.97
N VAL A 108 20.89 8.01 -4.73
CA VAL A 108 20.15 6.81 -4.32
C VAL A 108 20.72 6.36 -2.99
N TYR A 109 19.81 6.16 -2.03
CA TYR A 109 20.13 5.60 -0.72
C TYR A 109 19.52 4.21 -0.61
N GLU A 110 20.26 3.28 -0.03
CA GLU A 110 19.74 2.02 0.45
C GLU A 110 19.37 2.17 1.93
N ASN A 111 18.14 1.80 2.26
CA ASN A 111 17.65 1.77 3.62
C ASN A 111 18.08 0.48 4.30
N SER A 112 19.00 0.60 5.26
CA SER A 112 19.52 -0.55 6.02
C SER A 112 18.56 -1.03 7.11
N ASN A 113 17.57 -0.22 7.47
CA ASN A 113 16.58 -0.51 8.51
C ASN A 113 15.23 -0.96 7.94
N VAL A 114 15.15 -1.20 6.63
CA VAL A 114 13.90 -1.55 5.95
C VAL A 114 13.21 -2.74 6.62
N LEU A 115 11.93 -2.58 6.94
CA LEU A 115 11.12 -3.69 7.45
C LEU A 115 10.56 -4.50 6.28
N PRO A 116 10.37 -5.83 6.46
CA PRO A 116 9.63 -6.63 5.51
C PRO A 116 8.22 -6.08 5.29
N LYS A 117 7.64 -6.30 4.11
CA LYS A 117 6.26 -5.89 3.80
C LYS A 117 5.21 -6.43 4.79
N ALA A 118 5.49 -7.57 5.42
CA ALA A 118 4.69 -8.10 6.50
C ALA A 118 5.61 -8.66 7.60
N PHE A 119 5.32 -8.34 8.86
CA PHE A 119 6.16 -8.70 10.00
C PHE A 119 5.32 -8.84 11.28
N LEU A 120 5.85 -9.56 12.27
CA LEU A 120 5.23 -9.75 13.58
C LEU A 120 5.82 -8.78 14.61
N VAL A 121 4.98 -8.37 15.56
CA VAL A 121 5.35 -7.53 16.70
C VAL A 121 4.61 -7.98 17.94
N HIS A 122 5.33 -8.06 19.06
CA HIS A 122 4.83 -8.61 20.33
C HIS A 122 4.70 -7.59 21.46
N GLU A 123 5.02 -6.32 21.21
CA GLU A 123 4.77 -5.23 22.14
C GLU A 123 3.83 -4.20 21.51
N ALA A 124 2.87 -3.68 22.27
CA ALA A 124 1.92 -2.68 21.78
C ALA A 124 1.83 -1.48 22.72
N LYS A 125 1.78 -0.30 22.12
CA LYS A 125 1.47 0.96 22.81
C LYS A 125 0.16 1.52 22.25
N VAL A 126 -0.82 1.68 23.13
CA VAL A 126 -2.14 2.20 22.75
C VAL A 126 -2.12 3.72 22.80
N LEU A 127 -2.36 4.35 21.66
CA LEU A 127 -2.41 5.80 21.45
C LEU A 127 -3.71 6.11 20.70
N PRO A 128 -4.81 6.43 21.40
CA PRO A 128 -6.15 6.55 20.80
C PRO A 128 -6.32 7.78 19.89
N SER A 129 -5.32 8.66 19.81
CA SER A 129 -5.38 9.87 18.99
C SER A 129 -4.29 9.88 17.92
N ILE A 130 -4.67 10.37 16.73
CA ILE A 130 -3.75 10.60 15.60
C ILE A 130 -2.55 11.44 16.04
N ALA A 131 -2.81 12.51 16.79
CA ALA A 131 -1.76 13.39 17.31
C ALA A 131 -0.79 12.66 18.24
N GLY A 132 -1.28 11.74 19.09
CA GLY A 132 -0.43 10.92 19.93
C GLY A 132 0.49 10.00 19.14
N VAL A 133 -0.05 9.33 18.11
CA VAL A 133 0.73 8.46 17.22
C VAL A 133 1.80 9.24 16.45
N LEU A 134 1.43 10.38 15.85
CA LEU A 134 2.38 11.23 15.13
C LEU A 134 3.45 11.80 16.05
N LYS A 135 3.10 12.19 17.29
CA LYS A 135 4.08 12.64 18.27
C LYS A 135 5.10 11.55 18.59
N GLU A 136 4.65 10.32 18.79
CA GLU A 136 5.54 9.18 19.06
C GLU A 136 6.47 8.89 17.88
N LEU A 137 5.94 8.86 16.65
CA LEU A 137 6.73 8.62 15.44
C LEU A 137 7.76 9.73 15.18
N ASN A 138 7.44 10.98 15.52
CA ASN A 138 8.32 12.13 15.33
C ASN A 138 9.37 12.31 16.45
N ALA A 139 9.18 11.67 17.61
CA ALA A 139 10.07 11.83 18.76
C ALA A 139 11.49 11.26 18.52
N GLY A 140 11.67 10.46 17.47
CA GLY A 140 12.91 9.76 17.17
C GLY A 140 13.15 8.55 18.10
N GLY A 141 14.06 7.65 17.70
CA GLY A 141 14.43 6.48 18.50
C GLY A 141 13.36 5.39 18.65
N PHE A 142 12.22 5.53 17.97
CA PHE A 142 11.15 4.54 17.99
C PHE A 142 11.53 3.29 17.18
N MET A 143 11.65 2.16 17.87
CA MET A 143 11.96 0.86 17.26
C MET A 143 10.70 0.22 16.70
N ALA A 144 10.36 0.58 15.46
CA ALA A 144 9.16 0.11 14.78
C ALA A 144 9.08 -1.43 14.67
N LYS A 145 10.21 -2.13 14.65
CA LYS A 145 10.27 -3.60 14.59
C LYS A 145 9.78 -4.28 15.87
N THR A 146 9.89 -3.64 17.03
CA THR A 146 9.66 -4.29 18.33
C THR A 146 8.34 -3.87 18.97
N ARG A 147 7.84 -2.68 18.64
CA ARG A 147 6.63 -2.12 19.24
C ARG A 147 5.67 -1.59 18.19
N VAL A 148 4.40 -1.97 18.29
CA VAL A 148 3.33 -1.47 17.42
C VAL A 148 2.54 -0.36 18.11
N LEU A 149 2.24 0.71 17.39
CA LEU A 149 1.36 1.78 17.86
C LEU A 149 -0.07 1.49 17.39
N LEU A 150 -1.00 1.33 18.33
CA LEU A 150 -2.40 1.00 18.03
C LEU A 150 -3.33 2.09 18.54
N GLU A 151 -4.42 2.35 17.82
CA GLU A 151 -5.46 3.28 18.29
C GLU A 151 -6.43 2.63 19.30
N GLU A 152 -6.42 1.31 19.38
CA GLU A 152 -7.33 0.52 20.21
C GLU A 152 -6.55 -0.56 20.97
N ALA A 153 -7.06 -0.98 22.12
CA ALA A 153 -6.41 -2.01 22.92
C ALA A 153 -6.38 -3.38 22.20
N PRO A 154 -5.31 -4.17 22.40
CA PRO A 154 -5.28 -5.56 21.98
C PRO A 154 -6.45 -6.37 22.57
N PRO A 155 -6.96 -7.38 21.86
CA PRO A 155 -8.08 -8.19 22.35
C PRO A 155 -7.68 -9.12 23.51
N ALA A 156 -6.38 -9.40 23.65
CA ALA A 156 -5.79 -10.19 24.71
C ALA A 156 -4.33 -9.78 24.90
N GLU A 157 -3.69 -10.32 25.94
CA GLU A 157 -2.29 -10.08 26.24
C GLU A 157 -1.39 -10.53 25.08
N ILE A 158 -0.33 -9.75 24.84
CA ILE A 158 0.74 -10.04 23.89
C ILE A 158 2.05 -10.03 24.67
N TYR A 159 2.96 -10.91 24.27
CA TYR A 159 4.24 -11.06 24.93
C TYR A 159 5.26 -11.61 23.94
N GLU A 160 6.52 -11.28 24.16
CA GLU A 160 7.62 -11.76 23.33
C GLU A 160 7.95 -13.23 23.68
N SER A 161 8.47 -13.95 22.71
CA SER A 161 8.96 -15.31 22.88
C SER A 161 10.23 -15.52 22.08
N ASP A 162 11.19 -16.23 22.66
CA ASP A 162 12.45 -16.58 21.98
C ASP A 162 12.29 -17.72 20.95
N LEU A 163 11.09 -18.27 20.81
CA LEU A 163 10.84 -19.34 19.84
C LEU A 163 10.86 -18.78 18.41
N PRO A 164 11.32 -19.59 17.43
CA PRO A 164 11.38 -19.15 16.05
C PRO A 164 9.98 -18.95 15.46
N GLU A 165 9.82 -17.83 14.77
CA GLU A 165 8.61 -17.45 14.04
C GLU A 165 8.91 -17.15 12.57
N SER A 166 7.85 -17.11 11.75
CA SER A 166 7.99 -16.79 10.33
C SER A 166 6.75 -16.14 9.77
N VAL A 167 6.96 -15.21 8.83
CA VAL A 167 5.90 -14.57 8.06
C VAL A 167 6.24 -14.73 6.58
N ARG A 168 5.31 -15.29 5.82
CA ARG A 168 5.48 -15.54 4.38
C ARG A 168 4.25 -15.09 3.61
N ILE A 169 4.44 -14.14 2.70
CA ILE A 169 3.38 -13.71 1.78
C ILE A 169 3.26 -14.76 0.67
N GLU A 170 2.11 -15.41 0.58
CA GLU A 170 1.81 -16.41 -0.46
C GLU A 170 1.21 -15.77 -1.71
N GLN A 171 0.44 -14.70 -1.54
CA GLN A 171 -0.18 -13.94 -2.62
C GLN A 171 -0.29 -12.48 -2.24
N TYR A 172 0.01 -11.61 -3.20
CA TYR A 172 -0.10 -10.16 -3.05
C TYR A 172 -0.68 -9.57 -4.33
N LEU A 173 -1.98 -9.25 -4.27
CA LEU A 173 -2.76 -8.66 -5.34
C LEU A 173 -3.48 -7.41 -4.83
N PRO A 174 -3.84 -6.45 -5.71
CA PRO A 174 -4.53 -5.22 -5.30
C PRO A 174 -5.84 -5.45 -4.53
N THR A 175 -6.52 -6.58 -4.77
CA THR A 175 -7.80 -6.93 -4.16
C THR A 175 -7.68 -8.00 -3.08
N GLY A 176 -6.50 -8.58 -2.88
CA GLY A 176 -6.34 -9.72 -1.98
C GLY A 176 -4.89 -10.01 -1.61
N ILE A 177 -4.66 -10.22 -0.31
CA ILE A 177 -3.35 -10.56 0.24
C ILE A 177 -3.51 -11.81 1.09
N SER A 178 -2.63 -12.80 0.91
CA SER A 178 -2.63 -14.05 1.69
C SER A 178 -1.26 -14.27 2.30
N ILE A 179 -1.22 -14.47 3.62
CA ILE A 179 0.01 -14.55 4.40
C ILE A 179 -0.05 -15.77 5.30
N LYS A 180 0.96 -16.64 5.22
CA LYS A 180 1.21 -17.70 6.20
C LYS A 180 2.05 -17.13 7.32
N VAL A 181 1.59 -17.33 8.54
CA VAL A 181 2.24 -16.88 9.76
C VAL A 181 2.44 -18.07 10.67
N LYS A 182 3.64 -18.21 11.21
CA LYS A 182 3.93 -19.07 12.35
C LYS A 182 4.37 -18.16 13.48
N ALA A 183 3.48 -17.87 14.41
CA ALA A 183 3.73 -16.98 15.54
C ALA A 183 4.18 -17.78 16.77
N ALA A 184 5.28 -17.34 17.39
CA ALA A 184 5.85 -17.96 18.58
C ALA A 184 5.02 -17.71 19.85
N SER A 185 4.38 -16.55 19.91
CA SER A 185 3.51 -16.04 20.97
C SER A 185 2.41 -15.15 20.36
N PRO A 186 1.38 -14.77 21.13
CA PRO A 186 0.40 -13.81 20.65
C PRO A 186 1.03 -12.45 20.31
N GLY A 187 0.57 -11.85 19.22
CA GLY A 187 1.13 -10.61 18.71
C GLY A 187 0.31 -10.03 17.57
N PHE A 188 0.86 -9.01 16.91
CA PHE A 188 0.26 -8.39 15.73
C PHE A 188 1.08 -8.71 14.49
N LEU A 189 0.41 -9.28 13.48
CA LEU A 189 0.88 -9.26 12.10
C LEU A 189 0.59 -7.88 11.53
N ILE A 190 1.64 -7.11 11.23
CA ILE A 190 1.54 -5.84 10.51
C ILE A 190 1.82 -6.07 9.02
N ILE A 191 1.13 -5.31 8.18
CA ILE A 191 1.38 -5.22 6.75
C ILE A 191 1.61 -3.76 6.39
N SER A 192 2.64 -3.49 5.60
CA SER A 192 2.97 -2.18 5.01
C SER A 192 1.95 -1.76 3.94
N GLU A 193 0.66 -1.87 4.25
CA GLU A 193 -0.48 -1.52 3.42
C GLU A 193 -1.42 -0.59 4.16
N ASN A 194 -1.97 0.38 3.44
CA ASN A 194 -2.92 1.33 4.00
C ASN A 194 -4.22 0.65 4.41
N TRP A 195 -4.64 0.92 5.64
CA TRP A 195 -5.97 0.62 6.13
C TRP A 195 -7.01 1.41 5.35
N TYR A 196 -8.09 0.73 4.99
CA TYR A 196 -9.25 1.34 4.35
C TYR A 196 -10.52 0.60 4.79
N PRO A 197 -11.66 1.27 4.99
CA PRO A 197 -12.88 0.64 5.54
C PRO A 197 -13.40 -0.56 4.74
N SER A 198 -13.09 -0.65 3.44
CA SER A 198 -13.53 -1.75 2.57
C SER A 198 -12.65 -3.01 2.65
N TRP A 199 -11.55 -2.98 3.40
CA TRP A 199 -10.77 -4.18 3.68
C TRP A 199 -11.47 -5.07 4.70
N GLN A 200 -11.45 -6.38 4.43
CA GLN A 200 -11.90 -7.41 5.36
C GLN A 200 -10.76 -8.40 5.57
N ALA A 201 -10.63 -8.94 6.78
CA ALA A 201 -9.63 -9.94 7.08
C ALA A 201 -10.25 -11.22 7.66
N SER A 202 -9.52 -12.31 7.50
CA SER A 202 -9.84 -13.58 8.13
C SER A 202 -8.57 -14.30 8.58
N ILE A 203 -8.67 -15.06 9.66
CA ILE A 203 -7.64 -15.99 10.13
C ILE A 203 -8.21 -17.38 10.03
N ASN A 204 -7.56 -18.27 9.27
CA ASN A 204 -8.01 -19.64 9.06
C ASN A 204 -9.48 -19.72 8.59
N GLY A 205 -9.90 -18.75 7.77
CA GLY A 205 -11.26 -18.65 7.23
C GLY A 205 -12.30 -17.99 8.15
N LYS A 206 -11.97 -17.71 9.41
CA LYS A 206 -12.87 -17.00 10.34
C LYS A 206 -12.64 -15.48 10.27
N PRO A 207 -13.69 -14.65 10.30
CA PRO A 207 -13.54 -13.19 10.28
C PRO A 207 -12.62 -12.69 11.41
N ALA A 208 -11.76 -11.74 11.08
CA ALA A 208 -10.84 -11.10 12.03
C ALA A 208 -10.89 -9.58 11.89
N LYS A 209 -10.73 -8.88 13.02
CA LYS A 209 -10.70 -7.41 13.06
C LYS A 209 -9.36 -6.90 12.54
N ILE A 210 -9.41 -5.97 11.59
CA ILE A 210 -8.24 -5.19 11.15
C ILE A 210 -8.05 -4.00 12.09
N TYR A 211 -6.88 -3.93 12.71
CA TYR A 211 -6.43 -2.82 13.52
C TYR A 211 -5.66 -1.81 12.67
N LYS A 212 -5.65 -0.56 13.12
CA LYS A 212 -4.83 0.53 12.55
C LYS A 212 -3.52 0.59 13.30
N ALA A 213 -2.43 0.19 12.66
CA ALA A 213 -1.08 0.23 13.20
C ALA A 213 -0.30 1.42 12.65
N TYR A 214 0.54 2.03 13.49
CA TYR A 214 1.41 3.16 13.12
C TYR A 214 0.63 4.23 12.35
N LEU A 215 -0.56 4.57 12.83
CA LEU A 215 -1.55 5.38 12.12
C LEU A 215 -2.17 4.58 10.96
N THR A 216 -1.54 4.49 9.81
CA THR A 216 -2.25 4.09 8.57
C THR A 216 -2.18 2.61 8.22
N LEU A 217 -1.27 1.83 8.78
CA LEU A 217 -1.03 0.45 8.36
C LEU A 217 -2.09 -0.53 8.86
N MET A 218 -2.29 -1.62 8.12
CA MET A 218 -3.15 -2.71 8.56
C MET A 218 -2.41 -3.64 9.53
N ALA A 219 -3.09 -4.04 10.61
CA ALA A 219 -2.61 -5.06 11.53
C ALA A 219 -3.70 -6.06 11.92
N ILE A 220 -3.29 -7.29 12.21
CA ILE A 220 -4.15 -8.38 12.68
C ILE A 220 -3.56 -9.00 13.92
N TYR A 221 -4.35 -9.11 14.99
CA TYR A 221 -3.98 -9.91 16.15
C TYR A 221 -3.94 -11.39 15.76
N VAL A 222 -2.83 -12.05 16.04
CA VAL A 222 -2.64 -13.49 15.84
C VAL A 222 -2.28 -14.13 17.17
N GLU A 223 -2.87 -15.29 17.43
CA GLU A 223 -2.48 -16.12 18.58
C GLU A 223 -1.19 -16.88 18.28
N LYS A 224 -0.66 -17.57 19.29
CA LYS A 224 0.45 -18.50 19.10
C LYS A 224 0.02 -19.66 18.18
N GLY A 225 0.84 -19.98 17.20
CA GLY A 225 0.64 -21.12 16.30
C GLY A 225 0.74 -20.76 14.83
N GLU A 226 0.23 -21.65 13.98
CA GLU A 226 0.24 -21.49 12.53
C GLU A 226 -1.12 -20.97 12.04
N HIS A 227 -1.06 -19.90 11.25
CA HIS A 227 -2.21 -19.16 10.79
C HIS A 227 -2.08 -18.80 9.31
N LEU A 228 -3.19 -18.94 8.59
CA LEU A 228 -3.37 -18.35 7.27
C LEU A 228 -4.23 -17.10 7.40
N VAL A 229 -3.59 -15.94 7.28
CA VAL A 229 -4.24 -14.64 7.32
C VAL A 229 -4.55 -14.19 5.89
N ARG A 230 -5.81 -13.86 5.62
CA ARG A 230 -6.24 -13.36 4.30
C ARG A 230 -6.92 -12.01 4.45
N PHE A 231 -6.50 -11.06 3.63
CA PHE A 231 -7.14 -9.76 3.43
C PHE A 231 -7.84 -9.77 2.09
N SER A 232 -9.05 -9.24 2.03
CA SER A 232 -9.79 -9.06 0.79
C SER A 232 -10.44 -7.69 0.75
N HIS A 233 -10.26 -6.99 -0.36
CA HIS A 233 -10.87 -5.68 -0.57
C HIS A 233 -12.26 -5.87 -1.19
N ARG A 234 -13.30 -5.49 -0.45
CA ARG A 234 -14.70 -5.67 -0.84
C ARG A 234 -15.43 -4.34 -0.87
N SER A 235 -15.37 -3.63 -2.01
CA SER A 235 -16.14 -2.40 -2.21
C SER A 235 -17.63 -2.70 -2.44
N SER A 236 -18.49 -2.16 -1.58
CA SER A 236 -19.95 -2.20 -1.76
C SER A 236 -20.39 -1.37 -2.97
N SER A 237 -19.76 -0.21 -3.19
CA SER A 237 -20.04 0.68 -4.34
C SER A 237 -19.76 0.00 -5.67
N LEU A 238 -18.69 -0.79 -5.79
CA LEU A 238 -18.40 -1.54 -7.01
C LEU A 238 -19.47 -2.59 -7.32
N ARG A 239 -19.98 -3.27 -6.29
CA ARG A 239 -21.10 -4.22 -6.47
C ARG A 239 -22.37 -3.51 -6.92
N ALA A 240 -22.71 -2.39 -6.27
CA ALA A 240 -23.87 -1.59 -6.66
C ALA A 240 -23.76 -1.09 -8.10
N GLY A 241 -22.59 -0.55 -8.48
CA GLY A 241 -22.31 -0.12 -9.85
C GLY A 241 -22.45 -1.26 -10.86
N THR A 242 -21.92 -2.45 -10.55
CA THR A 242 -22.04 -3.64 -11.41
C THR A 242 -23.51 -4.03 -11.63
N VAL A 243 -24.32 -4.03 -10.57
CA VAL A 243 -25.76 -4.35 -10.66
C VAL A 243 -26.49 -3.31 -11.52
N ILE A 244 -26.23 -2.01 -11.30
CA ILE A 244 -26.81 -0.93 -12.10
C ILE A 244 -26.44 -1.09 -13.58
N THR A 245 -25.15 -1.32 -13.89
CA THR A 245 -24.69 -1.52 -15.26
C THR A 245 -25.39 -2.70 -15.94
N ILE A 246 -25.49 -3.85 -15.26
CA ILE A 246 -26.19 -5.03 -15.81
C ILE A 246 -27.67 -4.71 -16.04
N ALA A 247 -28.33 -4.04 -15.09
CA ALA A 247 -29.72 -3.65 -15.22
C ALA A 247 -29.95 -2.68 -16.40
N THR A 248 -29.08 -1.69 -16.57
CA THR A 248 -29.14 -0.74 -17.69
C THR A 248 -28.91 -1.43 -19.03
N ILE A 249 -27.93 -2.33 -19.13
CA ILE A 249 -27.69 -3.13 -20.35
C ILE A 249 -28.92 -3.99 -20.66
N GLY A 250 -29.48 -4.67 -19.66
CA GLY A 250 -30.70 -5.46 -19.83
C GLY A 250 -31.88 -4.62 -20.32
N PHE A 251 -32.07 -3.43 -19.76
CA PHE A 251 -33.09 -2.48 -20.18
C PHE A 251 -32.89 -2.00 -21.63
N LEU A 252 -31.66 -1.67 -22.03
CA LEU A 252 -31.35 -1.26 -23.39
C LEU A 252 -31.58 -2.40 -24.40
N ILE A 253 -31.18 -3.62 -24.08
CA ILE A 253 -31.44 -4.80 -24.93
C ILE A 253 -32.95 -5.02 -25.07
N ALA A 254 -33.71 -4.92 -23.98
CA ALA A 254 -35.16 -5.08 -24.01
C ALA A 254 -35.85 -4.02 -24.88
N THR A 255 -35.45 -2.75 -24.77
CA THR A 255 -36.04 -1.66 -25.57
C THR A 255 -35.71 -1.81 -27.06
N ILE A 256 -34.48 -2.18 -27.41
CA ILE A 256 -34.08 -2.47 -28.80
C ILE A 256 -34.88 -3.66 -29.35
N PHE A 257 -35.00 -4.74 -28.57
CA PHE A 257 -35.75 -5.93 -28.97
C PHE A 257 -37.22 -5.62 -29.23
N LEU A 258 -37.86 -4.84 -28.35
CA LEU A 258 -39.24 -4.40 -28.52
C LEU A 258 -39.41 -3.49 -29.74
N ALA A 259 -38.47 -2.58 -30.01
CA ALA A 259 -38.48 -1.72 -31.18
C ALA A 259 -38.37 -2.51 -32.49
N VAL A 260 -37.47 -3.51 -32.56
CA VAL A 260 -37.32 -4.41 -33.72
C VAL A 260 -38.59 -5.24 -33.94
N ARG A 261 -39.20 -5.79 -32.88
CA ARG A 261 -40.47 -6.53 -32.99
C ARG A 261 -41.60 -5.66 -33.52
N ARG A 262 -41.73 -4.43 -33.03
CA ARG A 262 -42.73 -3.47 -33.53
C ARG A 262 -42.54 -3.15 -35.02
N LYS A 263 -41.30 -2.95 -35.47
CA LYS A 263 -40.99 -2.66 -36.88
C LYS A 263 -41.32 -3.83 -37.82
N LYS A 264 -41.08 -5.08 -37.37
CA LYS A 264 -41.43 -6.28 -38.14
C LYS A 264 -42.94 -6.48 -38.26
N GLY A 265 -43.70 -6.25 -37.17
CA GLY A 265 -45.17 -6.29 -37.20
C GLY A 265 -45.82 -5.21 -38.07
N ASN A 266 -45.20 -4.02 -38.21
CA ASN A 266 -45.72 -2.95 -39.06
C ASN A 266 -45.44 -3.16 -40.56
N ASN A 267 -44.37 -3.89 -40.92
CA ASN A 267 -44.09 -4.23 -42.32
C ASN A 267 -45.01 -5.34 -42.85
N ASP A 268 -45.38 -6.31 -42.01
CA ASP A 268 -46.30 -7.40 -42.40
C ASP A 268 -47.75 -6.91 -42.62
N SER A 269 -48.17 -5.83 -41.96
CA SER A 269 -49.50 -5.22 -42.16
C SER A 269 -49.57 -4.33 -43.41
N SER A 270 -48.47 -3.68 -43.81
CA SER A 270 -48.42 -2.89 -45.05
C SER A 270 -48.36 -3.75 -46.32
N ALA A 271 -47.88 -5.00 -46.24
CA ALA A 271 -47.82 -5.93 -47.38
C ALA A 271 -49.14 -6.67 -47.68
N LYS A 272 -50.13 -6.60 -46.77
CA LYS A 272 -51.46 -7.21 -46.97
C LYS A 272 -52.54 -6.23 -47.46
N GLY A 273 -52.20 -4.96 -47.65
CA GLY A 273 -53.11 -3.90 -48.09
C GLY A 273 -52.88 -3.36 -49.51
N ALA A 274 -52.00 -3.99 -50.29
CA ALA A 274 -51.77 -3.73 -51.71
C ALA A 274 -52.23 -4.95 -52.52
#